data_AF-A0A9P6XTT0-F1
#
_entry.id   AF-A0A9P6XTT0-F1
#
_cell.length_a   1.000
_cell.length_b   1.000
_cell.length_c   1.000
_cell.angle_alpha   90.00
_cell.angle_beta   90.00
_cell.angle_gamma   90.00
#
_symmetry.space_group_name_H-M   'P 1'
#
loop_
_entity.id
_entity.type
_entity.pdbx_description
1 polymer ?
#
loop_
_entity_poly.entity_id
_entity_poly.type
_entity_poly.pdbx_seq_one_letter_code
_entity_poly.pdbx_strand_id
1 'polypeptide(L)'
;MADLKWPLMCFVAVAFWNMLGAGVFGFMINPPISLYYIQGLNTTPVHAHAALFGVYGFLALGFTLLVLRYIRPHYALSPGLMKLAFWGLNIGLALMIFTSLLPIGLIQFHASVSEGLWYARSAAFMQQDLLKTLRWGRTFGDVVFLRGALAMVMQVSL
;
A
#
# COMPACT_ATOMS: atom_id res chain seq x y z
N MET A 1 -6.64 -16.23 -23.90
CA MET A 1 -6.68 -15.93 -22.45
C MET A 1 -5.29 -15.87 -21.80
N ALA A 2 -4.32 -16.71 -22.19
CA ALA A 2 -2.97 -16.70 -21.60
C ALA A 2 -2.25 -15.35 -21.68
N ASP A 3 -2.47 -14.61 -22.77
CA ASP A 3 -1.87 -13.29 -23.03
C ASP A 3 -2.37 -12.15 -22.13
N LEU A 4 -3.54 -12.30 -21.51
CA LEU A 4 -4.17 -11.29 -20.65
C LEU A 4 -4.09 -11.66 -19.17
N LYS A 5 -3.30 -12.68 -18.82
CA LYS A 5 -3.14 -13.15 -17.44
C LYS A 5 -2.80 -12.00 -16.49
N TRP A 6 -1.80 -11.18 -16.82
CA TRP A 6 -1.30 -10.16 -15.90
C TRP A 6 -2.25 -8.98 -15.69
N PRO A 7 -2.88 -8.39 -16.74
CA PRO A 7 -3.98 -7.45 -16.54
C PRO A 7 -5.08 -8.00 -15.62
N LEU A 8 -5.52 -9.25 -15.84
CA LEU A 8 -6.54 -9.87 -15.00
C LEU A 8 -6.07 -10.08 -13.55
N MET A 9 -4.80 -10.47 -13.34
CA MET A 9 -4.20 -10.56 -12.00
C MET A 9 -4.19 -9.19 -11.29
N CYS A 10 -3.91 -8.10 -12.00
CA CYS A 10 -4.03 -6.75 -11.44
C CYS A 10 -5.47 -6.47 -11.00
N PHE A 11 -6.49 -6.81 -11.79
CA PHE A 11 -7.89 -6.63 -11.38
C PHE A 11 -8.30 -7.51 -10.20
N VAL A 12 -7.73 -8.71 -10.07
CA VAL A 12 -7.89 -9.53 -8.85
C VAL A 12 -7.26 -8.82 -7.64
N ALA A 13 -6.07 -8.23 -7.79
CA ALA A 13 -5.45 -7.44 -6.72
C ALA A 13 -6.28 -6.19 -6.38
N VAL A 14 -6.88 -5.51 -7.37
CA VAL A 14 -7.81 -4.40 -7.14
C VAL A 14 -8.96 -4.85 -6.24
N ALA A 15 -9.60 -5.98 -6.53
CA ALA A 15 -10.70 -6.48 -5.71
C ALA A 15 -10.25 -6.78 -4.26
N PHE A 16 -9.07 -7.40 -4.10
CA PHE A 16 -8.49 -7.68 -2.79
C PHE A 16 -8.23 -6.40 -1.98
N TRP A 17 -7.54 -5.42 -2.57
CA TRP A 17 -7.23 -4.16 -1.89
C TRP A 17 -8.44 -3.25 -1.73
N ASN A 18 -9.49 -3.43 -2.54
CA ASN A 18 -10.76 -2.72 -2.33
C ASN A 18 -11.43 -3.21 -1.06
N MET A 19 -11.47 -4.54 -0.85
CA MET A 19 -11.97 -5.11 0.41
C MET A 19 -11.08 -4.70 1.60
N LEU A 20 -9.77 -4.94 1.55
CA LEU A 20 -8.88 -4.73 2.70
C LEU A 20 -8.56 -3.25 2.92
N GLY A 21 -8.11 -2.55 1.88
CA GLY A 21 -7.66 -1.16 1.94
C GLY A 21 -8.80 -0.17 2.09
N ALA A 22 -9.81 -0.24 1.21
CA ALA A 22 -10.95 0.66 1.28
C ALA A 22 -12.01 0.20 2.29
N GLY A 23 -12.33 -1.10 2.33
CA GLY A 23 -13.29 -1.67 3.26
C GLY A 23 -12.79 -1.70 4.70
N VAL A 24 -11.86 -2.61 5.03
CA VAL A 24 -11.42 -2.84 6.42
C VAL A 24 -10.74 -1.61 7.01
N PHE A 25 -9.67 -1.09 6.37
CA PHE A 25 -8.94 0.05 6.91
C PHE A 25 -9.70 1.38 6.78
N GLY A 26 -10.57 1.53 5.77
CA GLY A 26 -11.44 2.70 5.67
C GLY A 26 -12.51 2.71 6.76
N PHE A 27 -13.17 1.58 6.98
CA PHE A 27 -14.19 1.48 8.03
C PHE A 27 -13.59 1.57 9.43
N MET A 28 -12.33 1.14 9.64
CA MET A 28 -11.62 1.32 10.91
C MET A 28 -11.57 2.79 11.35
N ILE A 29 -11.41 3.74 10.42
CA ILE A 29 -11.28 5.17 10.71
C ILE A 29 -12.55 5.98 10.45
N ASN A 30 -13.67 5.35 10.09
CA ASN A 30 -14.88 6.04 9.63
C ASN A 30 -15.90 6.40 10.74
N PRO A 31 -16.26 5.50 11.68
CA PRO A 31 -17.22 5.81 12.73
C PRO A 31 -16.79 7.05 13.52
N PRO A 32 -17.70 8.00 13.82
CA PRO A 32 -17.33 9.28 14.45
C PRO A 32 -16.55 9.10 15.76
N ILE A 33 -16.90 8.11 16.58
CA ILE A 33 -16.19 7.80 17.82
C ILE A 33 -14.76 7.29 17.58
N SER A 34 -14.54 6.52 16.51
CA SER A 34 -13.21 6.08 16.12
C SER A 34 -12.40 7.25 15.56
N LEU A 35 -12.99 7.98 14.61
CA LEU A 35 -12.36 9.11 13.94
C LEU A 35 -11.96 10.21 14.93
N TYR A 36 -12.74 10.44 15.99
CA TYR A 36 -12.42 11.43 17.04
C TYR A 36 -11.01 11.27 17.62
N TYR A 37 -10.56 10.04 17.87
CA TYR A 37 -9.23 9.76 18.44
C TYR A 37 -8.15 9.48 17.38
N ILE A 38 -8.56 9.27 16.13
CA ILE A 38 -7.68 8.74 15.08
C ILE A 38 -7.44 9.74 13.95
N GLN A 39 -8.26 10.78 13.85
CA GLN A 39 -8.12 11.81 12.83
C GLN A 39 -6.74 12.49 12.93
N GLY A 40 -5.97 12.38 11.85
CA GLY A 40 -4.61 12.92 11.81
C GLY A 40 -3.53 12.00 12.39
N LEU A 41 -3.81 10.72 12.64
CA LEU A 41 -2.81 9.73 13.04
C LEU A 41 -2.36 8.83 11.87
N ASN A 42 -1.36 7.97 12.10
CA ASN A 42 -0.75 7.12 11.06
C ASN A 42 -1.65 5.98 10.53
N THR A 43 -2.85 5.78 11.08
CA THR A 43 -3.86 4.88 10.49
C THR A 43 -4.52 5.48 9.23
N THR A 44 -4.59 6.81 9.10
CA THR A 44 -5.06 7.46 7.86
C THR A 44 -4.14 7.14 6.68
N PRO A 45 -2.80 7.28 6.76
CA PRO A 45 -1.92 6.86 5.68
C PRO A 45 -1.92 5.34 5.45
N VAL A 46 -2.25 4.49 6.44
CA VAL A 46 -2.50 3.06 6.18
C VAL A 46 -3.63 2.90 5.16
N HIS A 47 -4.80 3.47 5.46
CA HIS A 47 -5.94 3.44 4.55
C HIS A 47 -5.60 4.10 3.20
N ALA A 48 -4.95 5.27 3.20
CA ALA A 48 -4.65 6.00 1.98
C ALA A 48 -3.75 5.21 1.02
N HIS A 49 -2.66 4.59 1.49
CA HIS A 49 -1.79 3.80 0.60
C HIS A 49 -2.50 2.51 0.13
N ALA A 50 -3.19 1.83 1.04
CA ALA A 50 -3.91 0.59 0.72
C ALA A 50 -5.04 0.82 -0.28
N ALA A 51 -5.80 1.91 -0.15
CA ALA A 51 -6.92 2.23 -1.02
C ALA A 51 -6.45 2.90 -2.32
N LEU A 52 -5.66 3.97 -2.25
CA LEU A 52 -5.28 4.74 -3.44
C LEU A 52 -4.44 3.89 -4.39
N PHE A 53 -3.33 3.33 -3.90
CA PHE A 53 -2.49 2.51 -4.76
C PHE A 53 -3.06 1.11 -4.96
N GLY A 54 -3.52 0.45 -3.89
CA GLY A 54 -4.04 -0.91 -3.98
C GLY A 54 -5.28 -1.05 -4.88
N VAL A 55 -6.14 -0.03 -4.93
CA VAL A 55 -7.30 -0.02 -5.84
C VAL A 55 -6.97 0.71 -7.13
N TYR A 56 -6.77 2.03 -7.08
CA TYR A 56 -6.64 2.83 -8.31
C TYR A 56 -5.28 2.65 -8.98
N GLY A 57 -4.21 2.44 -8.22
CA GLY A 57 -2.89 2.13 -8.77
C GLY A 57 -2.87 0.82 -9.55
N PHE A 58 -3.35 -0.29 -8.96
CA PHE A 58 -3.45 -1.56 -9.68
C PHE A 58 -4.47 -1.52 -10.84
N LEU A 59 -5.54 -0.74 -10.72
CA LEU A 59 -6.49 -0.55 -11.81
C LEU A 59 -5.82 0.13 -13.01
N ALA A 60 -5.09 1.22 -12.77
CA ALA A 60 -4.34 1.93 -13.79
C ALA A 60 -3.28 1.02 -14.44
N LEU A 61 -2.48 0.30 -13.64
CA LEU A 61 -1.48 -0.64 -14.16
C LEU A 61 -2.12 -1.79 -14.96
N GLY A 62 -3.25 -2.32 -14.51
CA GLY A 62 -4.01 -3.34 -15.23
C GLY A 62 -4.45 -2.86 -16.61
N PHE A 63 -4.99 -1.64 -16.69
CA PHE A 63 -5.34 -1.02 -17.97
C PHE A 63 -4.11 -0.71 -18.83
N THR A 64 -3.01 -0.21 -18.26
CA THR A 64 -1.76 0.01 -19.00
C THR A 64 -1.29 -1.26 -19.68
N LEU A 65 -1.25 -2.38 -18.95
CA LEU A 65 -0.83 -3.68 -19.49
C LEU A 65 -1.84 -4.22 -20.52
N LEU A 66 -3.14 -4.02 -20.29
CA LEU A 66 -4.18 -4.43 -21.23
C LEU A 66 -4.05 -3.68 -22.55
N VAL A 67 -3.94 -2.37 -22.51
CA VAL A 67 -3.75 -1.53 -23.70
C VAL A 67 -2.44 -1.91 -24.39
N LEU A 68 -1.34 -2.09 -23.64
CA LEU A 68 -0.03 -2.50 -24.17
C LEU A 68 -0.14 -3.79 -25.02
N ARG A 69 -0.95 -4.77 -24.57
CA ARG A 69 -1.18 -6.02 -25.29
C ARG A 69 -1.88 -5.84 -26.63
N TYR A 70 -2.72 -4.81 -26.78
CA TYR A 70 -3.42 -4.53 -28.03
C TYR A 70 -2.62 -3.63 -28.98
N ILE A 71 -1.81 -2.70 -28.46
CA ILE A 71 -0.95 -1.83 -29.30
C ILE A 71 0.34 -2.53 -29.75
N ARG A 72 0.82 -3.53 -29.01
CA ARG A 72 2.01 -4.34 -29.33
C ARG A 72 1.70 -5.84 -29.23
N PRO A 73 0.92 -6.42 -30.18
CA PRO A 73 0.42 -7.79 -30.08
C PRO A 73 1.52 -8.87 -30.11
N HIS A 74 2.65 -8.60 -30.78
CA HIS A 74 3.78 -9.53 -30.86
C HIS A 74 4.69 -9.48 -29.62
N TYR A 75 4.50 -8.50 -28.73
CA TYR A 75 5.32 -8.34 -27.54
C TYR A 75 4.80 -9.22 -26.39
N ALA A 76 5.55 -10.27 -26.04
CA ALA A 76 5.21 -11.15 -24.93
C ALA A 76 5.66 -10.55 -23.59
N LEU A 77 4.74 -10.46 -22.62
CA LEU A 77 5.06 -10.02 -21.27
C LEU A 77 5.97 -11.06 -20.59
N SER A 78 7.14 -10.64 -20.12
CA SER A 78 8.11 -11.57 -19.57
C SER A 78 7.62 -12.11 -18.21
N PRO A 79 7.49 -13.44 -18.02
CA PRO A 79 6.90 -13.98 -16.80
C PRO A 79 7.71 -13.68 -15.54
N GLY A 80 9.05 -13.63 -15.64
CA GLY A 80 9.94 -13.34 -14.52
C GLY A 80 9.80 -11.90 -14.02
N LEU A 81 9.86 -10.93 -14.94
CA LEU A 81 9.76 -9.51 -14.61
C LEU A 81 8.36 -9.18 -14.09
N MET A 82 7.32 -9.76 -14.69
CA MET A 82 5.94 -9.56 -14.23
C MET A 82 5.65 -10.20 -12.87
N LYS A 83 6.25 -11.36 -12.56
CA LYS A 83 6.18 -11.92 -11.20
C LYS A 83 6.82 -10.97 -10.19
N LEU A 84 8.01 -10.44 -10.50
CA LEU A 84 8.70 -9.48 -9.65
C LEU A 84 7.90 -8.19 -9.48
N ALA A 85 7.33 -7.66 -10.56
CA ALA A 85 6.50 -6.47 -10.54
C ALA A 85 5.25 -6.67 -9.67
N PHE A 86 4.45 -7.70 -9.98
CA PHE A 86 3.19 -7.96 -9.30
C PHE A 86 3.39 -8.25 -7.81
N TRP A 87 4.28 -9.19 -7.47
CA TRP A 87 4.51 -9.57 -6.08
C TRP A 87 5.31 -8.51 -5.32
N GLY A 88 6.27 -7.84 -5.95
CA GLY A 88 7.01 -6.75 -5.33
C GLY A 88 6.11 -5.59 -4.91
N LEU A 89 5.16 -5.21 -5.77
CA LEU A 89 4.18 -4.17 -5.45
C LEU A 89 3.21 -4.61 -4.34
N ASN A 90 2.64 -5.82 -4.42
CA ASN A 90 1.71 -6.31 -3.40
C ASN A 90 2.37 -6.55 -2.04
N ILE A 91 3.50 -7.25 -2.02
CA ILE A 91 4.24 -7.56 -0.78
C ILE A 91 4.84 -6.29 -0.21
N GLY A 92 5.41 -5.39 -1.04
CA GLY A 92 5.94 -4.12 -0.57
C GLY A 92 4.87 -3.25 0.10
N LEU A 93 3.68 -3.16 -0.52
CA LEU A 93 2.53 -2.43 0.03
C LEU A 93 2.07 -3.04 1.35
N ALA A 94 1.94 -4.36 1.42
CA ALA A 94 1.58 -5.06 2.65
C ALA A 94 2.65 -4.86 3.74
N LEU A 95 3.94 -5.00 3.42
CA LEU A 95 5.02 -4.89 4.38
C LEU A 95 5.06 -3.50 5.02
N MET A 96 5.09 -2.43 4.21
CA MET A 96 5.17 -1.06 4.75
C MET A 96 3.95 -0.70 5.61
N ILE A 97 2.78 -1.29 5.33
CA ILE A 97 1.57 -1.12 6.13
C ILE A 97 1.68 -1.90 7.44
N PHE A 98 1.87 -3.21 7.39
CA PHE A 98 1.73 -4.08 8.55
C PHE A 98 2.92 -4.04 9.49
N THR A 99 4.14 -3.74 9.02
CA THR A 99 5.34 -3.72 9.86
C THR A 99 5.69 -2.33 10.40
N SER A 100 5.17 -1.26 9.79
CA SER A 100 5.48 0.12 10.16
C SER A 100 4.23 0.94 10.42
N LEU A 101 3.47 1.31 9.38
CA LEU A 101 2.42 2.32 9.50
C LEU A 101 1.31 1.92 10.48
N LEU A 102 0.85 0.67 10.41
CA LEU A 102 -0.23 0.17 11.27
C LEU A 102 0.21 0.08 12.74
N PRO A 103 1.35 -0.55 13.09
CA PRO A 103 1.85 -0.52 14.47
C PRO A 103 2.02 0.89 15.03
N ILE A 104 2.60 1.82 14.27
CA ILE A 104 2.75 3.23 14.68
C ILE A 104 1.37 3.86 14.90
N GLY A 105 0.42 3.63 13.99
CA GLY A 105 -0.94 4.15 14.09
C GLY A 105 -1.67 3.64 15.33
N LEU A 106 -1.51 2.38 15.70
CA LEU A 106 -2.12 1.79 16.90
C LEU A 106 -1.49 2.34 18.18
N ILE A 107 -0.16 2.50 18.22
CA ILE A 107 0.55 3.10 19.36
C ILE A 107 0.14 4.58 19.53
N GLN A 108 0.02 5.33 18.43
CA GLN A 108 -0.48 6.70 18.46
C GLN A 108 -1.94 6.78 18.91
N PHE A 109 -2.79 5.85 18.46
CA PHE A 109 -4.19 5.79 18.87
C PHE A 109 -4.30 5.58 20.38
N HIS A 110 -3.54 4.63 20.94
CA HIS A 110 -3.51 4.40 22.38
C HIS A 110 -3.12 5.68 23.14
N ALA A 111 -2.05 6.36 22.71
CA ALA A 111 -1.63 7.62 23.33
C ALA A 111 -2.69 8.73 23.20
N SER A 112 -3.41 8.80 22.07
CA SER A 112 -4.45 9.80 21.86
C SER A 112 -5.69 9.55 22.73
N VAL A 113 -6.02 8.30 23.03
CA VAL A 113 -7.11 7.94 23.95
C VAL A 113 -6.69 8.17 25.41
N SER A 114 -5.43 7.89 25.75
CA SER A 114 -4.94 7.99 27.13
C SER A 114 -4.64 9.43 27.59
N GLU A 115 -4.00 10.25 26.74
CA GLU A 115 -3.54 11.60 27.13
C GLU A 115 -4.09 12.72 26.23
N GLY A 116 -4.55 12.36 25.03
CA GLY A 116 -5.10 13.30 24.05
C GLY A 116 -4.23 13.48 22.81
N LEU A 117 -4.82 14.08 21.78
CA LEU A 117 -4.20 14.21 20.45
C LEU A 117 -2.92 15.05 20.46
N TRP A 118 -2.84 16.06 21.34
CA TRP A 118 -1.67 16.92 21.50
C TRP A 118 -0.42 16.10 21.87
N TYR A 119 -0.58 15.08 22.71
CA TYR A 119 0.52 14.21 23.13
C TYR A 119 0.91 13.23 22.03
N ALA A 120 -0.07 12.55 21.40
CA ALA A 120 0.17 11.60 20.31
C ALA A 120 0.87 12.22 19.08
N ARG A 121 0.76 13.55 18.92
CA ARG A 121 1.42 14.34 17.86
C ARG A 121 2.67 15.09 18.33
N SER A 122 2.98 15.07 19.62
CA SER A 122 4.11 15.79 20.21
C SER A 122 5.45 15.21 19.74
N ALA A 123 6.49 16.05 19.72
CA ALA A 123 7.84 15.61 19.43
C ALA A 123 8.34 14.59 20.48
N ALA A 124 7.97 14.78 21.76
CA ALA A 124 8.34 13.87 22.84
C ALA A 124 7.86 12.43 22.57
N PHE A 125 6.61 12.28 22.12
CA PHE A 125 6.05 10.98 21.76
C PHE A 125 6.66 10.44 20.46
N MET A 126 6.69 11.26 19.40
CA MET A 126 7.13 10.82 18.07
C MET A 126 8.62 10.46 18.00
N GLN A 127 9.44 10.94 18.93
CA GLN A 127 10.88 10.68 18.99
C GLN A 127 11.26 9.55 19.96
N GLN A 128 10.29 8.82 20.52
CA GLN A 128 10.58 7.59 21.24
C GLN A 128 11.33 6.58 20.34
N ASP A 129 12.27 5.83 20.94
CA ASP A 129 13.15 4.95 20.18
C ASP A 129 12.42 3.82 19.45
N LEU A 130 11.30 3.35 20.03
CA LEU A 130 10.42 2.38 19.38
C LEU A 130 9.81 2.94 18.09
N LEU A 131 9.26 4.17 18.12
CA LEU A 131 8.64 4.81 16.95
C LEU A 131 9.69 5.18 15.89
N LYS A 132 10.90 5.52 16.29
CA LYS A 132 12.03 5.69 15.36
C LYS A 132 12.35 4.36 14.66
N THR A 133 12.50 3.28 15.43
CA THR A 133 12.82 1.94 14.92
C THR A 133 11.75 1.43 13.96
N LEU A 134 10.47 1.54 14.33
CA LEU A 134 9.35 1.15 13.47
C LEU A 134 9.33 1.92 12.15
N ARG A 135 9.56 3.25 12.19
CA ARG A 135 9.63 4.09 10.98
C ARG A 135 10.80 3.72 10.08
N TRP A 136 11.96 3.43 10.65
CA TRP A 136 13.12 2.96 9.88
C TRP A 136 12.89 1.56 9.30
N GLY A 137 12.18 0.69 10.02
CA GLY A 137 11.75 -0.61 9.52
C GLY A 137 10.92 -0.53 8.24
N ARG A 138 10.24 0.60 7.98
CA ARG A 138 9.52 0.86 6.72
C ARG A 138 10.41 0.73 5.49
N THR A 139 11.69 1.07 5.59
CA THR A 139 12.63 1.04 4.46
C THR A 139 12.71 -0.33 3.80
N PHE A 140 12.58 -1.43 4.56
CA PHE A 140 12.54 -2.78 3.98
C PHE A 140 11.33 -2.97 3.04
N GLY A 141 10.16 -2.46 3.42
CA GLY A 141 8.94 -2.53 2.61
C GLY A 141 9.02 -1.63 1.39
N ASP A 142 9.51 -0.41 1.60
CA ASP A 142 9.68 0.58 0.53
C ASP A 142 10.66 0.08 -0.56
N VAL A 143 11.76 -0.60 -0.18
CA VAL A 143 12.72 -1.17 -1.14
C VAL A 143 12.11 -2.35 -1.93
N VAL A 144 11.29 -3.19 -1.29
CA VAL A 144 10.56 -4.27 -1.99
C VAL A 144 9.57 -3.67 -2.99
N PHE A 145 8.81 -2.65 -2.56
CA PHE A 145 7.86 -1.94 -3.41
C PHE A 145 8.55 -1.27 -4.60
N LEU A 146 9.68 -0.58 -4.35
CA LEU A 146 10.47 0.09 -5.38
C LEU A 146 10.98 -0.90 -6.43
N ARG A 147 11.50 -2.07 -6.02
CA ARG A 147 11.91 -3.11 -6.98
C ARG A 147 10.75 -3.61 -7.85
N GLY A 148 9.56 -3.76 -7.27
CA GLY A 148 8.34 -4.09 -8.02
C GLY A 148 7.95 -3.00 -9.02
N ALA A 149 8.00 -1.73 -8.60
CA ALA A 149 7.71 -0.59 -9.48
C ALA A 149 8.71 -0.48 -10.64
N LEU A 150 10.01 -0.62 -10.36
CA LEU A 150 11.05 -0.62 -11.40
C LEU A 150 10.87 -1.77 -12.39
N ALA A 151 10.52 -2.97 -11.90
CA ALA A 151 10.19 -4.10 -12.77
C ALA A 151 8.98 -3.81 -13.68
N MET A 152 7.95 -3.16 -13.16
CA MET A 152 6.79 -2.73 -13.95
C MET A 152 7.19 -1.72 -15.04
N VAL A 153 7.98 -0.70 -14.68
CA VAL A 153 8.47 0.31 -15.63
C VAL A 153 9.29 -0.36 -16.74
N MET A 154 10.24 -1.23 -16.38
CA MET A 154 11.05 -1.96 -17.36
C MET A 154 10.19 -2.82 -18.29
N GLN A 155 9.15 -3.48 -17.78
CA GLN A 155 8.27 -4.32 -18.59
C GLN A 155 7.43 -3.53 -19.60
N VAL A 156 7.07 -2.28 -19.29
CA VAL A 156 6.27 -1.43 -20.18
C VAL A 156 7.16 -0.70 -21.20
N SER A 157 8.39 -0.36 -20.82
CA SER A 157 9.31 0.43 -21.66
C SER A 157 10.13 -0.39 -22.65
N LEU A 158 10.51 -1.61 -22.30
CA LEU A 158 11.24 -2.55 -23.18
C LEU A 158 10.25 -3.28 -24.09
#